data_AF-A0A9Q9UGQ9-F1
#
_entry.id   AF-A0A9Q9UGQ9-F1
#
_cell.length_a   1.000
_cell.length_b   1.000
_cell.length_c   1.000
_cell.angle_alpha   90.00
_cell.angle_beta   90.00
_cell.angle_gamma   90.00
#
_symmetry.space_group_name_H-M   'P 1'
#
loop_
_entity.id
_entity.type
_entity.pdbx_description
1 polymer ?
#
loop_
_entity_poly.entity_id
_entity_poly.type
_entity_poly.pdbx_seq_one_letter_code
_entity_poly.pdbx_strand_id
1 'polypeptide(L)'
;MSTDYVPPPDHRATQHEGTSSLAINNTFPRRFMTLVALKTSARFYKHDGPCILISKSLIVKKGSFVHLTEAATMQFVAANTSIPVPTVHCSFVHKKRAHIVMQRIRGTSLAEAWKPLSEADLASIFAQLRHMLEELRALVPPNSVGVESCTGGSLRDSRIPRSRPRFGPLKSIQHFHRWLWEDLETDSQPDHIEDQDWKDIKEMATKQNATIVPMRGWIYEEIDLPNVRNTNSLLARIIIAKVEDEKRLVEIIRSAPVIQNDPNWRCRTWVADVLSRIASDGGRAIGTSELDWAKIERVPRDYVANKTATGRYLDPAVMPLPKPTWDMLQGKEIVP
;
A
#
# COMPACT_ATOMS: atom_id res chain seq x y z
N MET A 1 21.36 9.52 -21.83
CA MET A 1 21.56 8.16 -21.30
C MET A 1 21.42 8.26 -19.79
N SER A 2 20.37 7.65 -19.21
CA SER A 2 20.21 7.60 -17.75
C SER A 2 21.31 6.68 -17.22
N THR A 3 22.19 7.20 -16.36
CA THR A 3 23.17 6.37 -15.66
C THR A 3 22.43 5.56 -14.61
N ASP A 4 22.55 4.23 -14.66
CA ASP A 4 21.94 3.34 -13.66
C ASP A 4 22.33 3.79 -12.26
N TYR A 5 21.35 3.89 -11.35
CA TYR A 5 21.64 4.24 -9.97
C TYR A 5 22.33 3.06 -9.30
N VAL A 6 23.58 3.26 -8.90
CA VAL A 6 24.32 2.29 -8.10
C VAL A 6 24.15 2.64 -6.62
N PRO A 7 23.54 1.77 -5.80
CA PRO A 7 23.50 1.95 -4.35
C PRO A 7 24.92 2.07 -3.76
N PRO A 8 25.14 2.90 -2.72
CA PRO A 8 26.42 2.88 -2.03
C PRO A 8 26.64 1.54 -1.34
N PRO A 9 27.90 1.07 -1.20
CA PRO A 9 28.22 -0.25 -0.64
C PRO A 9 27.67 -0.50 0.76
N ASP A 10 27.48 0.55 1.56
CA ASP A 10 26.96 0.45 2.93
C ASP A 10 25.42 0.41 3.00
N HIS A 11 24.73 0.69 1.89
CA HIS A 11 23.28 0.84 1.80
C HIS A 11 22.63 1.81 2.82
N ARG A 12 23.42 2.72 3.42
CA ARG A 12 22.95 3.55 4.56
C ARG A 12 22.29 4.86 4.14
N ALA A 13 22.73 5.47 3.04
CA ALA A 13 22.24 6.76 2.59
C ALA A 13 21.99 6.78 1.07
N THR A 14 21.05 7.59 0.64
CA THR A 14 20.87 7.87 -0.79
C THR A 14 22.06 8.64 -1.33
N GLN A 15 22.59 8.19 -2.47
CA GLN A 15 23.62 8.91 -3.22
C GLN A 15 22.99 9.82 -4.29
N HIS A 16 23.74 10.82 -4.76
CA HIS A 16 23.20 11.92 -5.57
C HIS A 16 24.03 12.19 -6.84
N GLU A 17 24.96 11.29 -7.19
CA GLU A 17 25.80 11.46 -8.38
C GLU A 17 24.93 11.45 -9.64
N GLY A 18 25.23 12.35 -10.59
CA GLY A 18 24.44 12.50 -11.82
C GLY A 18 23.07 13.17 -11.66
N THR A 19 22.66 13.57 -10.45
CA THR A 19 21.29 14.07 -10.20
C THR A 19 21.14 15.58 -10.23
N SER A 20 22.20 16.32 -10.57
CA SER A 20 22.20 17.80 -10.58
C SER A 20 21.16 18.40 -11.53
N SER A 21 20.83 17.70 -12.62
CA SER A 21 19.78 18.08 -13.57
C SER A 21 18.37 18.07 -12.98
N LEU A 22 18.14 17.32 -11.89
CA LEU A 22 16.85 17.26 -11.19
C LEU A 22 16.65 18.42 -10.21
N ALA A 23 17.65 19.28 -10.03
CA ALA A 23 17.60 20.38 -9.07
C ALA A 23 16.72 21.51 -9.60
N ILE A 24 15.73 21.93 -8.81
CA ILE A 24 14.76 22.96 -9.19
C ILE A 24 15.23 24.30 -8.64
N ASN A 25 15.28 25.34 -9.47
CA ASN A 25 15.66 26.71 -9.07
C ASN A 25 16.92 26.76 -8.19
N ASN A 26 17.92 25.93 -8.52
CA ASN A 26 19.13 25.76 -7.73
C ASN A 26 20.12 26.92 -7.95
N THR A 27 19.88 28.04 -7.27
CA THR A 27 20.73 29.23 -7.34
C THR A 27 21.51 29.41 -6.04
N PHE A 28 22.65 30.11 -6.11
CA PHE A 28 23.46 30.42 -4.93
C PHE A 28 22.66 31.14 -3.83
N PRO A 29 21.89 32.22 -4.11
CA PRO A 29 21.13 32.92 -3.07
C PRO A 29 20.10 32.02 -2.37
N ARG A 30 19.36 31.19 -3.13
CA ARG A 30 18.36 30.27 -2.55
C ARG A 30 19.01 29.22 -1.65
N ARG A 31 20.13 28.64 -2.08
CA ARG A 31 20.91 27.71 -1.25
C ARG A 31 21.39 28.37 0.04
N PHE A 32 22.04 29.52 -0.09
CA PHE A 32 22.58 30.25 1.05
C PHE A 32 21.49 30.59 2.08
N MET A 33 20.39 31.20 1.64
CA MET A 33 19.28 31.56 2.52
C MET A 33 18.62 30.35 3.17
N THR A 34 18.48 29.23 2.45
CA THR A 34 17.95 27.98 3.02
C THR A 34 18.85 27.46 4.15
N LEU A 35 20.17 27.46 3.94
CA LEU A 35 21.13 26.99 4.94
C LEU A 35 21.20 27.91 6.16
N VAL A 36 21.09 29.23 5.96
CA VAL A 36 20.96 30.21 7.05
C VAL A 36 19.68 29.95 7.84
N ALA A 37 18.53 29.85 7.16
CA ALA A 37 17.24 29.64 7.83
C ALA A 37 17.18 28.33 8.62
N LEU A 38 17.81 27.25 8.12
CA LEU A 38 17.97 25.99 8.85
C LEU A 38 18.84 26.12 10.11
N LYS A 39 19.81 27.04 10.13
CA LYS A 39 20.66 27.28 11.30
C LYS A 39 20.05 28.26 12.29
N THR A 40 19.16 29.14 11.85
CA THR A 40 18.57 30.21 12.66
C THR A 40 17.08 29.97 12.92
N SER A 41 16.24 30.24 11.92
CA SER A 41 14.77 30.27 12.04
C SER A 41 14.18 28.91 12.39
N ALA A 42 14.76 27.81 11.91
CA ALA A 42 14.28 26.47 12.19
C ALA A 42 14.25 26.13 13.70
N ARG A 43 15.10 26.76 14.51
CA ARG A 43 15.16 26.55 15.96
C ARG A 43 13.87 26.94 16.68
N PHE A 44 13.04 27.76 16.06
CA PHE A 44 11.76 28.20 16.62
C PHE A 44 10.58 27.27 16.29
N TYR A 45 10.82 26.17 15.56
CA TYR A 45 9.77 25.25 15.13
C TYR A 45 10.06 23.82 15.57
N LYS A 46 8.98 23.04 15.76
CA LYS A 46 9.10 21.59 15.97
C LYS A 46 9.48 20.90 14.66
N HIS A 47 10.34 19.91 14.77
CA HIS A 47 10.76 19.04 13.66
C HIS A 47 9.81 17.85 13.56
N ASP A 48 9.51 17.41 12.34
CA ASP A 48 8.75 16.19 12.08
C ASP A 48 9.49 15.34 11.04
N GLY A 49 10.21 14.33 11.53
CA GLY A 49 11.06 13.47 10.72
C GLY A 49 12.01 14.27 9.80
N PRO A 50 11.97 14.07 8.47
CA PRO A 50 12.82 14.80 7.52
C PRO A 50 12.35 16.22 7.22
N CYS A 51 11.20 16.66 7.73
CA CYS A 51 10.59 17.95 7.43
C CYS A 51 10.91 18.97 8.54
N ILE A 52 11.51 20.09 8.16
CA ILE A 52 11.93 21.16 9.06
C ILE A 52 11.29 22.48 8.62
N LEU A 53 10.47 23.09 9.47
CA LEU A 53 9.91 24.40 9.18
C LEU A 53 11.00 25.46 9.26
N ILE A 54 11.02 26.37 8.28
CA ILE A 54 11.92 27.53 8.27
C ILE A 54 11.16 28.85 8.31
N SER A 55 9.83 28.83 8.12
CA SER A 55 8.92 29.95 8.32
C SER A 55 7.48 29.44 8.56
N LYS A 56 6.52 30.36 8.75
CA LYS A 56 5.09 30.02 8.87
C LYS A 56 4.49 29.37 7.60
N SER A 57 5.17 29.48 6.45
CA SER A 57 4.68 29.02 5.14
C SER A 57 5.65 28.09 4.40
N LEU A 58 6.87 27.88 4.90
CA LEU A 58 7.91 27.11 4.20
C LEU A 58 8.48 25.98 5.06
N ILE A 59 8.67 24.84 4.40
CA ILE A 59 9.32 23.64 4.95
C ILE A 59 10.54 23.30 4.09
N VAL A 60 11.59 22.83 4.74
CA VAL A 60 12.71 22.14 4.10
C VAL A 60 12.65 20.66 4.45
N LYS A 61 12.47 19.82 3.43
CA LYS A 61 12.64 18.37 3.56
C LYS A 61 14.10 18.01 3.32
N LYS A 62 14.73 17.33 4.28
CA LYS A 62 16.12 16.83 4.19
C LYS A 62 16.31 15.58 5.05
N GLY A 63 17.19 14.69 4.63
CA GLY A 63 17.49 13.46 5.37
C GLY A 63 18.35 12.51 4.57
N SER A 64 18.79 11.42 5.21
CA SER A 64 19.66 10.41 4.57
C SER A 64 19.00 9.67 3.42
N PHE A 65 17.67 9.76 3.30
CA PHE A 65 16.91 9.08 2.26
C PHE A 65 16.07 10.00 1.37
N VAL A 66 16.29 11.32 1.48
CA VAL A 66 15.60 12.32 0.67
C VAL A 66 16.34 12.43 -0.67
N HIS A 67 15.61 12.37 -1.78
CA HIS A 67 16.19 12.45 -3.12
C HIS A 67 15.60 13.59 -3.96
N LEU A 68 16.38 14.17 -4.89
CA LEU A 68 15.89 15.25 -5.76
C LEU A 68 14.70 14.83 -6.63
N THR A 69 14.60 13.54 -6.96
CA THR A 69 13.42 12.97 -7.65
C THR A 69 12.12 13.26 -6.91
N GLU A 70 12.10 13.34 -5.57
CA GLU A 70 10.87 13.69 -4.85
C GLU A 70 10.32 15.06 -5.24
N ALA A 71 11.23 16.03 -5.46
CA ALA A 71 10.86 17.37 -5.89
C ALA A 71 10.35 17.37 -7.34
N ALA A 72 11.01 16.61 -8.22
CA ALA A 72 10.58 16.42 -9.60
C ALA A 72 9.22 15.71 -9.69
N THR A 73 8.97 14.70 -8.84
CA THR A 73 7.67 14.00 -8.76
C THR A 73 6.56 14.95 -8.31
N MET A 74 6.79 15.82 -7.32
CA MET A 74 5.79 16.82 -6.94
C MET A 74 5.47 17.77 -8.10
N GLN A 75 6.45 18.23 -8.87
CA GLN A 75 6.21 19.04 -10.07
C GLN A 75 5.44 18.27 -11.15
N PHE A 76 5.80 17.02 -11.39
CA PHE A 76 5.12 16.16 -12.35
C PHE A 76 3.64 15.95 -11.98
N VAL A 77 3.35 15.63 -10.71
CA VAL A 77 1.95 15.45 -10.25
C VAL A 77 1.18 16.77 -10.40
N ALA A 78 1.72 17.88 -9.89
CA ALA A 78 1.06 19.19 -9.98
C ALA A 78 0.78 19.66 -11.42
N ALA A 79 1.61 19.25 -12.38
CA ALA A 79 1.46 19.64 -13.78
C ALA A 79 0.45 18.78 -14.55
N ASN A 80 0.13 17.57 -14.06
CA ASN A 80 -0.67 16.59 -14.80
C ASN A 80 -1.97 16.19 -14.09
N THR A 81 -2.19 16.63 -12.86
CA THR A 81 -3.40 16.33 -12.08
C THR A 81 -3.86 17.56 -11.28
N SER A 82 -5.07 17.50 -10.74
CA SER A 82 -5.62 18.49 -9.80
C SER A 82 -5.18 18.25 -8.35
N ILE A 83 -4.40 17.20 -8.10
CA ILE A 83 -4.06 16.72 -6.76
C ILE A 83 -3.23 17.77 -6.02
N PRO A 84 -3.65 18.19 -4.81
CA PRO A 84 -2.92 19.17 -4.03
C PRO A 84 -1.61 18.56 -3.51
N VAL A 85 -0.49 18.99 -4.08
CA VAL A 85 0.87 18.67 -3.61
C VAL A 85 1.62 19.95 -3.23
N PRO A 86 2.63 19.89 -2.33
CA PRO A 86 3.40 21.07 -1.96
C PRO A 86 4.08 21.71 -3.17
N THR A 87 3.93 23.03 -3.33
CA THR A 87 4.68 23.76 -4.35
C THR A 87 6.17 23.75 -4.01
N VAL A 88 7.01 23.30 -4.95
CA VAL A 88 8.47 23.28 -4.78
C VAL A 88 9.06 24.63 -5.17
N HIS A 89 9.72 25.30 -4.22
CA HIS A 89 10.37 26.59 -4.48
C HIS A 89 11.81 26.43 -4.99
N CYS A 90 12.56 25.49 -4.40
CA CYS A 90 13.84 25.03 -4.92
C CYS A 90 14.25 23.68 -4.34
N SER A 91 15.16 22.98 -5.01
CA SER A 91 15.80 21.77 -4.51
C SER A 91 17.29 21.75 -4.89
N PHE A 92 18.13 21.22 -4.01
CA PHE A 92 19.58 21.16 -4.23
C PHE A 92 20.26 20.13 -3.33
N VAL A 93 21.48 19.73 -3.68
CA VAL A 93 22.33 18.86 -2.84
C VAL A 93 23.34 19.72 -2.09
N HIS A 94 23.47 19.49 -0.79
CA HIS A 94 24.50 20.09 0.05
C HIS A 94 25.02 19.04 1.05
N LYS A 95 26.35 18.87 1.13
CA LYS A 95 27.02 17.85 1.96
C LYS A 95 26.40 16.45 1.76
N LYS A 96 26.29 16.02 0.50
CA LYS A 96 25.72 14.71 0.09
C LYS A 96 24.27 14.48 0.55
N ARG A 97 23.49 15.54 0.80
CA ARG A 97 22.06 15.43 1.15
C ARG A 97 21.21 16.37 0.30
N ALA A 98 20.12 15.86 -0.24
CA ALA A 98 19.09 16.70 -0.85
C ALA A 98 18.41 17.58 0.21
N HIS A 99 18.12 18.80 -0.20
CA HIS A 99 17.29 19.77 0.49
C HIS A 99 16.19 20.17 -0.50
N ILE A 100 14.93 20.00 -0.09
CA ILE A 100 13.77 20.37 -0.90
C ILE A 100 13.01 21.44 -0.12
N VAL A 101 13.02 22.67 -0.65
CA VAL A 101 12.28 23.79 -0.06
C VAL A 101 10.92 23.86 -0.73
N MET A 102 9.88 23.70 0.07
CA MET A 102 8.51 23.56 -0.42
C MET A 102 7.50 24.28 0.48
N GLN A 103 6.32 24.52 -0.07
CA GLN A 103 5.18 25.09 0.64
C GLN A 103 4.82 24.22 1.86
N ARG A 104 4.51 24.87 2.98
CA ARG A 104 3.82 24.23 4.11
C ARG A 104 2.33 24.13 3.80
N ILE A 105 1.85 22.91 3.59
CA ILE A 105 0.41 22.63 3.61
C ILE A 105 -0.06 22.71 5.06
N ARG A 106 -1.05 23.56 5.32
CA ARG A 106 -1.66 23.71 6.65
C ARG A 106 -2.87 22.79 6.74
N GLY A 107 -3.00 22.12 7.87
CA GLY A 107 -4.13 21.24 8.15
C GLY A 107 -3.82 20.31 9.31
N THR A 108 -4.81 19.51 9.66
CA THR A 108 -4.72 18.42 10.63
C THR A 108 -4.53 17.11 9.86
N SER A 109 -3.64 16.24 10.32
CA SER A 109 -3.46 14.95 9.66
C SER A 109 -4.73 14.10 9.79
N LEU A 110 -5.01 13.23 8.82
CA LEU A 110 -6.17 12.33 8.89
C LEU A 110 -6.11 11.42 10.13
N ALA A 111 -4.91 11.00 10.54
CA ALA A 111 -4.71 10.18 11.74
C ALA A 111 -5.11 10.93 13.03
N GLU A 112 -4.75 12.21 13.13
CA GLU A 112 -5.11 13.06 14.27
C GLU A 112 -6.61 13.41 14.26
N ALA A 113 -7.16 13.70 13.08
CA ALA A 113 -8.55 14.04 12.90
C ALA A 113 -9.50 12.84 12.96
N TRP A 114 -9.00 11.60 12.96
CA TRP A 114 -9.82 10.40 12.72
C TRP A 114 -11.01 10.24 13.68
N LYS A 115 -10.77 10.41 14.98
CA LYS A 115 -11.76 10.14 16.04
C LYS A 115 -13.04 10.99 15.95
N PRO A 116 -12.98 12.32 15.74
CA PRO A 116 -14.18 13.15 15.67
C PRO A 116 -14.93 13.11 14.32
N LEU A 117 -14.42 12.41 13.28
CA LEU A 117 -15.08 12.42 11.96
C LEU A 117 -16.41 11.65 12.00
N SER A 118 -17.46 12.28 11.47
CA SER A 118 -18.74 11.62 11.24
C SER A 118 -18.66 10.68 10.03
N GLU A 119 -19.66 9.80 9.87
CA GLU A 119 -19.77 8.97 8.66
C GLU A 119 -19.86 9.80 7.37
N ALA A 120 -20.54 10.95 7.43
CA ALA A 120 -20.64 11.88 6.31
C ALA A 120 -19.28 12.50 5.95
N ASP A 121 -18.48 12.87 6.96
CA ASP A 121 -17.13 13.38 6.74
C ASP A 121 -16.23 12.31 6.11
N LEU A 122 -16.28 11.08 6.63
CA LEU A 122 -15.52 9.96 6.09
C LEU A 122 -15.94 9.65 4.64
N ALA A 123 -17.24 9.66 4.33
CA ALA A 123 -17.73 9.48 2.97
C ALA A 123 -17.20 10.55 2.02
N SER A 124 -17.21 11.82 2.45
CA SER A 124 -16.64 12.94 1.67
C SER A 124 -15.13 12.80 1.46
N ILE A 125 -14.37 12.45 2.51
CA ILE A 125 -12.92 12.22 2.43
C ILE A 125 -12.62 11.06 1.48
N PHE A 126 -13.37 9.95 1.56
CA PHE A 126 -13.18 8.81 0.65
C PHE A 126 -13.51 9.17 -0.79
N ALA A 127 -14.54 10.00 -1.05
CA ALA A 127 -14.83 10.49 -2.38
C ALA A 127 -13.66 11.31 -2.96
N GLN A 128 -13.06 12.19 -2.16
CA GLN A 128 -11.88 12.98 -2.57
C GLN A 128 -10.66 12.08 -2.83
N LEU A 129 -10.37 11.12 -1.93
CA LEU A 129 -9.28 10.16 -2.11
C LEU A 129 -9.46 9.29 -3.35
N ARG A 130 -10.69 8.85 -3.61
CA ARG A 130 -11.04 8.11 -4.83
C ARG A 130 -10.71 8.94 -6.07
N HIS A 131 -11.17 10.18 -6.11
CA HIS A 131 -10.92 11.08 -7.24
C HIS A 131 -9.42 11.29 -7.48
N MET A 132 -8.64 11.58 -6.42
CA MET A 132 -7.19 11.74 -6.52
C MET A 132 -6.49 10.47 -7.05
N LEU A 133 -6.93 9.28 -6.62
CA LEU A 133 -6.37 8.01 -7.10
C LEU A 133 -6.77 7.71 -8.54
N GLU A 134 -7.99 8.06 -8.95
CA GLU A 134 -8.45 7.95 -10.33
C GLU A 134 -7.60 8.82 -11.26
N GLU A 135 -7.32 10.07 -10.87
CA GLU A 135 -6.42 10.95 -11.63
C GLU A 135 -5.00 10.39 -11.75
N LEU A 136 -4.39 9.89 -10.66
CA LEU A 136 -3.06 9.27 -10.73
C LEU A 136 -3.04 8.04 -11.65
N ARG A 137 -4.09 7.21 -11.60
CA ARG A 137 -4.19 6.00 -12.43
C ARG A 137 -4.47 6.30 -13.89
N ALA A 138 -5.04 7.47 -14.20
CA ALA A 138 -5.27 7.92 -15.56
C ALA A 138 -3.99 8.40 -16.26
N LEU A 139 -2.90 8.64 -15.52
CA LEU A 139 -1.61 9.00 -16.10
C LEU A 139 -1.03 7.82 -16.89
N VAL A 140 -0.78 8.04 -18.18
CA VAL A 140 -0.26 7.01 -19.09
C VAL A 140 1.27 7.13 -19.18
N PRO A 141 2.04 6.09 -18.83
CA PRO A 141 3.48 6.09 -19.04
C PRO A 141 3.80 5.97 -20.55
N PRO A 142 4.91 6.56 -21.05
CA PRO A 142 5.35 6.34 -22.41
C PRO A 142 5.61 4.86 -22.73
N ASN A 143 5.36 4.43 -23.97
CA ASN A 143 5.40 3.02 -24.39
C ASN A 143 6.75 2.30 -24.18
N SER A 144 7.84 3.04 -24.00
CA SER A 144 9.20 2.52 -23.83
C SER A 144 9.67 2.50 -22.37
N VAL A 145 8.79 2.80 -21.42
CA VAL A 145 9.14 2.97 -20.00
C VAL A 145 9.03 1.64 -19.26
N GLY A 146 10.09 1.31 -18.51
CA GLY A 146 10.11 0.19 -17.59
C GLY A 146 9.59 0.57 -16.20
N VAL A 147 10.24 0.10 -15.14
CA VAL A 147 9.94 0.48 -13.75
C VAL A 147 10.96 1.51 -13.29
N GLU A 148 10.56 2.78 -13.35
CA GLU A 148 11.42 3.94 -13.10
C GLU A 148 10.63 5.14 -12.56
N SER A 149 11.34 6.18 -12.09
CA SER A 149 10.71 7.44 -11.67
C SER A 149 10.11 8.20 -12.86
N CYS A 150 9.29 9.21 -12.59
CA CYS A 150 8.74 10.13 -13.62
C CYS A 150 9.80 10.94 -14.40
N THR A 151 11.08 10.70 -14.13
CA THR A 151 12.22 11.33 -14.80
C THR A 151 13.20 10.27 -15.35
N GLY A 152 12.80 9.00 -15.45
CA GLY A 152 13.64 7.90 -15.92
C GLY A 152 14.76 7.48 -14.95
N GLY A 153 14.56 7.69 -13.65
CA GLY A 153 15.58 7.47 -12.60
C GLY A 153 15.16 6.44 -11.55
N SER A 154 15.96 6.37 -10.48
CA SER A 154 15.76 5.39 -9.40
C SER A 154 14.54 5.67 -8.52
N LEU A 155 14.04 4.60 -7.92
CA LEU A 155 12.85 4.52 -7.10
C LEU A 155 13.17 4.20 -5.64
N ARG A 156 12.18 4.39 -4.76
CA ARG A 156 12.24 3.95 -3.36
C ARG A 156 10.82 3.66 -2.90
N ASP A 157 10.60 2.48 -2.31
CA ASP A 157 9.32 2.12 -1.70
C ASP A 157 9.58 1.53 -0.31
N SER A 158 9.15 2.22 0.73
CA SER A 158 9.36 1.78 2.12
C SER A 158 8.72 0.45 2.46
N ARG A 159 7.78 -0.04 1.64
CA ARG A 159 7.13 -1.35 1.80
C ARG A 159 7.96 -2.49 1.23
N ILE A 160 8.99 -2.19 0.41
CA ILE A 160 9.91 -3.18 -0.14
C ILE A 160 11.22 -3.09 0.64
N PRO A 161 11.56 -4.05 1.52
CA PRO A 161 12.75 -4.00 2.37
C PRO A 161 14.07 -3.78 1.60
N ARG A 162 14.23 -4.46 0.46
CA ARG A 162 15.41 -4.39 -0.42
C ARG A 162 15.54 -3.07 -1.19
N SER A 163 14.52 -2.21 -1.19
CA SER A 163 14.56 -0.92 -1.89
C SER A 163 15.51 0.11 -1.26
N ARG A 164 16.24 -0.24 -0.20
CA ARG A 164 17.15 0.65 0.52
C ARG A 164 18.54 0.70 -0.13
N PRO A 165 19.10 1.90 -0.34
CA PRO A 165 18.48 3.21 -0.16
C PRO A 165 17.57 3.62 -1.33
N ARG A 166 17.80 3.08 -2.54
CA ARG A 166 16.97 3.22 -3.76
C ARG A 166 17.26 2.03 -4.71
N PHE A 167 16.42 1.80 -5.72
CA PHE A 167 16.57 0.75 -6.74
C PHE A 167 16.17 1.25 -8.14
N GLY A 168 16.48 0.47 -9.19
CA GLY A 168 16.19 0.83 -10.57
C GLY A 168 17.01 2.03 -11.10
N PRO A 169 16.70 2.56 -12.30
CA PRO A 169 15.56 2.19 -13.16
C PRO A 169 15.68 0.75 -13.68
N LEU A 170 14.56 0.09 -13.92
CA LEU A 170 14.52 -1.29 -14.45
C LEU A 170 13.83 -1.29 -15.80
N LYS A 171 14.43 -1.95 -16.79
CA LYS A 171 14.03 -1.83 -18.20
C LYS A 171 12.63 -2.39 -18.52
N SER A 172 12.10 -3.27 -17.67
CA SER A 172 10.79 -3.88 -17.86
C SER A 172 10.20 -4.38 -16.54
N ILE A 173 8.91 -4.69 -16.56
CA ILE A 173 8.22 -5.33 -15.42
C ILE A 173 8.88 -6.67 -15.07
N GLN A 174 9.34 -7.45 -16.06
CA GLN A 174 10.04 -8.72 -15.83
C GLN A 174 11.37 -8.52 -15.10
N HIS A 175 12.12 -7.44 -15.39
CA HIS A 175 13.32 -7.10 -14.61
C HIS A 175 12.97 -6.71 -13.18
N PHE A 176 11.88 -5.98 -12.98
CA PHE A 176 11.40 -5.64 -11.65
C PHE A 176 10.97 -6.86 -10.85
N HIS A 177 10.26 -7.79 -11.47
CA HIS A 177 9.92 -9.06 -10.84
C HIS A 177 11.19 -9.78 -10.44
N ARG A 178 12.11 -10.10 -11.35
CA ARG A 178 13.40 -10.75 -11.01
C ARG A 178 14.13 -10.09 -9.85
N TRP A 179 14.19 -8.76 -9.84
CA TRP A 179 14.77 -7.99 -8.74
C TRP A 179 14.06 -8.19 -7.39
N LEU A 180 12.72 -8.33 -7.36
CA LEU A 180 11.93 -8.55 -6.14
C LEU A 180 12.23 -9.87 -5.43
N TRP A 181 12.48 -10.95 -6.18
CA TRP A 181 12.84 -12.27 -5.64
C TRP A 181 14.33 -12.55 -5.77
N GLU A 182 15.14 -11.49 -5.75
CA GLU A 182 16.60 -11.56 -5.63
C GLU A 182 17.34 -12.31 -6.75
N ASP A 183 16.76 -12.36 -7.94
CA ASP A 183 17.27 -13.16 -9.06
C ASP A 183 17.45 -14.65 -8.68
N LEU A 184 16.68 -15.16 -7.69
CA LEU A 184 16.67 -16.57 -7.34
C LEU A 184 16.38 -17.39 -8.61
N GLU A 185 17.25 -18.34 -8.95
CA GLU A 185 16.99 -19.21 -10.08
C GLU A 185 15.95 -20.25 -9.67
N THR A 186 14.82 -20.35 -10.39
CA THR A 186 13.75 -21.32 -10.08
C THR A 186 14.25 -22.78 -10.07
N ASP A 187 15.43 -23.03 -10.63
CA ASP A 187 15.96 -24.37 -10.86
C ASP A 187 16.88 -24.85 -9.72
N SER A 188 17.27 -23.96 -8.78
CA SER A 188 18.10 -24.33 -7.62
C SER A 188 17.53 -23.76 -6.32
N GLN A 189 17.04 -24.66 -5.45
CA GLN A 189 16.60 -24.28 -4.12
C GLN A 189 17.82 -23.89 -3.26
N PRO A 190 17.85 -22.70 -2.66
CA PRO A 190 18.90 -22.36 -1.71
C PRO A 190 18.73 -23.16 -0.41
N ASP A 191 19.83 -23.67 0.16
CA ASP A 191 19.84 -24.49 1.39
C ASP A 191 19.19 -23.84 2.62
N HIS A 192 19.00 -22.51 2.59
CA HIS A 192 18.48 -21.71 3.69
C HIS A 192 16.99 -21.36 3.56
N ILE A 193 16.31 -21.83 2.52
CA ILE A 193 14.87 -21.60 2.30
C ILE A 193 14.13 -22.92 2.52
N GLU A 194 13.13 -22.90 3.42
CA GLU A 194 12.28 -24.04 3.69
C GLU A 194 11.50 -24.48 2.42
N ASP A 195 11.22 -25.77 2.30
CA ASP A 195 10.57 -26.34 1.10
C ASP A 195 9.23 -25.68 0.76
N GLN A 196 8.46 -25.26 1.76
CA GLN A 196 7.18 -24.60 1.54
C GLN A 196 7.36 -23.16 1.03
N ASP A 197 8.26 -22.38 1.65
CA ASP A 197 8.59 -21.04 1.19
C ASP A 197 9.12 -21.07 -0.24
N TRP A 198 9.90 -22.09 -0.60
CA TRP A 198 10.40 -22.27 -1.95
C TRP A 198 9.30 -22.58 -2.97
N LYS A 199 8.32 -23.40 -2.60
CA LYS A 199 7.13 -23.65 -3.45
C LYS A 199 6.34 -22.37 -3.66
N ASP A 200 6.12 -21.59 -2.60
CA ASP A 200 5.38 -20.32 -2.67
C ASP A 200 6.11 -19.31 -3.56
N ILE A 201 7.44 -19.21 -3.47
CA ILE A 201 8.28 -18.37 -4.35
C ILE A 201 8.16 -18.82 -5.81
N LYS A 202 8.20 -20.12 -6.08
CA LYS A 202 8.03 -20.68 -7.45
C LYS A 202 6.65 -20.39 -8.02
N GLU A 203 5.60 -20.55 -7.23
CA GLU A 203 4.24 -20.23 -7.64
C GLU A 203 4.10 -18.73 -7.93
N MET A 204 4.61 -17.87 -7.04
CA MET A 204 4.65 -16.43 -7.24
C MET A 204 5.40 -16.05 -8.52
N ALA A 205 6.61 -16.59 -8.74
CA ALA A 205 7.41 -16.34 -9.93
C ALA A 205 6.67 -16.78 -11.20
N THR A 206 5.97 -17.92 -11.16
CA THR A 206 5.15 -18.41 -12.27
C THR A 206 4.00 -17.44 -12.58
N LYS A 207 3.26 -16.99 -11.56
CA LYS A 207 2.19 -15.99 -11.71
C LYS A 207 2.69 -14.65 -12.24
N GLN A 208 3.88 -14.23 -11.81
CA GLN A 208 4.52 -12.97 -12.20
C GLN A 208 5.14 -12.99 -13.60
N ASN A 209 5.55 -14.17 -14.08
CA ASN A 209 6.10 -14.38 -15.42
C ASN A 209 5.01 -14.65 -16.47
N ALA A 210 3.82 -15.09 -16.04
CA ALA A 210 2.64 -15.08 -16.89
C ALA A 210 2.38 -13.65 -17.40
N THR A 211 1.86 -13.51 -18.61
CA THR A 211 1.53 -12.19 -19.18
C THR A 211 0.62 -11.45 -18.22
N ILE A 212 1.15 -10.42 -17.56
CA ILE A 212 0.36 -9.53 -16.71
C ILE A 212 -0.55 -8.76 -17.66
N VAL A 213 -1.75 -9.28 -17.85
CA VAL A 213 -2.83 -8.46 -18.37
C VAL A 213 -3.07 -7.41 -17.28
N PRO A 214 -2.93 -6.10 -17.55
CA PRO A 214 -3.23 -5.09 -16.55
C PRO A 214 -4.65 -5.36 -16.06
N MET A 215 -4.78 -5.75 -14.78
CA MET A 215 -6.05 -6.16 -14.20
C MET A 215 -7.02 -4.99 -14.30
N ARG A 216 -7.89 -5.03 -15.31
CA ARG A 216 -8.97 -4.06 -15.49
C ARG A 216 -10.23 -4.68 -14.95
N GLY A 217 -10.50 -4.40 -13.67
CA GLY A 217 -11.75 -4.78 -13.03
C GLY A 217 -11.60 -5.75 -11.86
N TRP A 218 -12.74 -6.14 -11.32
CA TRP A 218 -12.86 -7.12 -10.25
C TRP A 218 -12.74 -8.54 -10.80
N ILE A 219 -12.07 -9.43 -10.07
CA ILE A 219 -12.00 -10.85 -10.41
C ILE A 219 -12.41 -11.66 -9.19
N TYR A 220 -13.09 -12.79 -9.43
CA TYR A 220 -13.23 -13.82 -8.41
C TYR A 220 -11.94 -14.64 -8.40
N GLU A 221 -11.35 -14.78 -7.21
CA GLU A 221 -10.14 -15.57 -6.99
C GLU A 221 -10.44 -16.62 -5.92
N GLU A 222 -10.10 -17.86 -6.22
CA GLU A 222 -10.21 -18.99 -5.30
C GLU A 222 -8.79 -19.41 -4.90
N ILE A 223 -8.48 -19.25 -3.62
CA ILE A 223 -7.14 -19.48 -3.07
C ILE A 223 -7.25 -20.54 -1.98
N ASP A 224 -6.51 -21.63 -2.15
CA ASP A 224 -6.35 -22.63 -1.10
C ASP A 224 -5.56 -22.03 0.06
N LEU A 225 -6.13 -22.07 1.26
CA LEU A 225 -5.48 -21.59 2.48
C LEU A 225 -5.00 -22.79 3.31
N PRO A 226 -3.68 -23.07 3.36
CA PRO A 226 -3.15 -24.26 4.04
C PRO A 226 -3.45 -24.26 5.55
N ASN A 227 -3.52 -23.08 6.15
CA ASN A 227 -3.82 -22.93 7.58
C ASN A 227 -4.59 -21.65 7.87
N VAL A 228 -5.93 -21.74 7.75
CA VAL A 228 -6.86 -20.65 8.08
C VAL A 228 -6.76 -20.14 9.52
N ARG A 229 -6.14 -20.90 10.46
CA ARG A 229 -5.92 -20.43 11.84
C ARG A 229 -4.77 -19.45 11.92
N ASN A 230 -3.78 -19.49 11.04
CA ASN A 230 -2.55 -18.71 11.16
C ASN A 230 -2.26 -17.83 9.93
N THR A 231 -3.15 -17.78 8.94
CA THR A 231 -2.99 -16.93 7.76
C THR A 231 -2.79 -15.45 8.13
N ASN A 232 -1.66 -14.87 7.74
CA ASN A 232 -1.25 -13.51 8.13
C ASN A 232 -2.20 -12.40 7.64
N SER A 233 -2.92 -12.62 6.53
CA SER A 233 -3.88 -11.66 5.98
C SER A 233 -5.23 -11.65 6.72
N LEU A 234 -5.49 -12.59 7.64
CA LEU A 234 -6.75 -12.68 8.38
C LEU A 234 -6.64 -12.01 9.75
N LEU A 235 -7.56 -11.10 10.07
CA LEU A 235 -7.67 -10.49 11.40
C LEU A 235 -8.45 -11.36 12.40
N ALA A 236 -9.50 -12.02 11.92
CA ALA A 236 -10.38 -12.88 12.69
C ALA A 236 -11.06 -13.91 11.78
N ARG A 237 -11.68 -14.92 12.39
CA ARG A 237 -12.52 -15.91 11.72
C ARG A 237 -13.94 -15.85 12.27
N ILE A 238 -14.92 -15.99 11.40
CA ILE A 238 -16.33 -15.90 11.75
C ILE A 238 -17.05 -17.14 11.23
N ILE A 239 -17.66 -17.92 12.11
CA ILE A 239 -18.50 -19.05 11.73
C ILE A 239 -19.93 -18.54 11.59
N ILE A 240 -20.49 -18.67 10.39
CA ILE A 240 -21.84 -18.22 10.07
C ILE A 240 -22.79 -19.35 9.66
N ALA A 241 -22.28 -20.55 9.33
CA ALA A 241 -23.09 -21.65 8.85
C ALA A 241 -22.42 -23.02 9.06
N LYS A 242 -23.24 -24.07 9.07
CA LYS A 242 -22.80 -25.47 8.93
C LYS A 242 -23.01 -25.92 7.47
N VAL A 243 -21.99 -26.52 6.89
CA VAL A 243 -22.01 -27.01 5.50
C VAL A 243 -22.58 -28.43 5.47
N GLU A 244 -23.55 -28.66 4.60
CA GLU A 244 -24.16 -29.98 4.39
C GLU A 244 -23.70 -30.58 3.05
N ASP A 245 -23.56 -29.74 2.01
CA ASP A 245 -23.02 -30.12 0.70
C ASP A 245 -22.01 -29.06 0.22
N GLU A 246 -20.72 -29.39 0.38
CA GLU A 246 -19.61 -28.52 0.03
C GLU A 246 -19.53 -28.23 -1.47
N LYS A 247 -19.75 -29.25 -2.32
CA LYS A 247 -19.66 -29.07 -3.78
C LYS A 247 -20.72 -28.09 -4.26
N ARG A 248 -21.95 -28.26 -3.76
CA ARG A 248 -23.07 -27.38 -4.06
C ARG A 248 -22.82 -25.96 -3.57
N LEU A 249 -22.29 -25.79 -2.35
CA LEU A 249 -21.95 -24.49 -1.80
C LEU A 249 -20.91 -23.77 -2.68
N VAL A 250 -19.85 -24.48 -3.07
CA VAL A 250 -18.79 -23.95 -3.94
C VAL A 250 -19.35 -23.57 -5.32
N GLU A 251 -20.26 -24.37 -5.90
CA GLU A 251 -20.92 -24.04 -7.16
C GLU A 251 -21.77 -22.75 -7.07
N ILE A 252 -22.49 -22.55 -5.96
CA ILE A 252 -23.25 -21.31 -5.72
C ILE A 252 -22.31 -20.10 -5.67
N ILE A 253 -21.18 -20.21 -4.97
CA ILE A 253 -20.19 -19.13 -4.86
C ILE A 253 -19.56 -18.83 -6.22
N ARG A 254 -19.09 -19.85 -6.94
CA ARG A 254 -18.44 -19.71 -8.25
C ARG A 254 -19.36 -19.14 -9.32
N SER A 255 -20.67 -19.38 -9.23
CA SER A 255 -21.66 -18.86 -10.17
C SER A 255 -22.12 -17.43 -9.87
N ALA A 256 -21.71 -16.84 -8.74
CA ALA A 256 -22.10 -15.48 -8.38
C ALA A 256 -21.38 -14.44 -9.27
N PRO A 257 -22.11 -13.53 -9.93
CA PRO A 257 -21.56 -12.63 -10.93
C PRO A 257 -20.65 -11.56 -10.31
N VAL A 258 -19.47 -11.39 -10.91
CA VAL A 258 -18.54 -10.29 -10.58
C VAL A 258 -18.79 -9.13 -11.55
N ILE A 259 -19.49 -8.10 -11.06
CA ILE A 259 -19.95 -6.98 -11.89
C ILE A 259 -18.83 -5.94 -12.05
N GLN A 260 -18.56 -5.57 -13.30
CA GLN A 260 -17.58 -4.56 -13.66
C GLN A 260 -18.23 -3.19 -13.82
N ASN A 261 -17.45 -2.13 -13.58
CA ASN A 261 -17.82 -0.75 -13.89
C ASN A 261 -19.10 -0.22 -13.21
N ASP A 262 -19.62 -0.90 -12.20
CA ASP A 262 -20.69 -0.40 -11.36
C ASP A 262 -20.09 0.31 -10.13
N PRO A 263 -20.33 1.62 -9.94
CA PRO A 263 -19.78 2.37 -8.82
C PRO A 263 -20.31 1.94 -7.45
N ASN A 264 -21.44 1.24 -7.40
CA ASN A 264 -22.04 0.70 -6.18
C ASN A 264 -21.57 -0.73 -5.89
N TRP A 265 -20.96 -1.40 -6.87
CA TRP A 265 -20.46 -2.74 -6.70
C TRP A 265 -19.11 -2.75 -5.95
N ARG A 266 -19.03 -3.61 -4.94
CA ARG A 266 -17.86 -3.81 -4.09
C ARG A 266 -17.82 -5.26 -3.61
N CYS A 267 -16.68 -5.72 -3.09
CA CYS A 267 -16.56 -7.06 -2.50
C CYS A 267 -17.68 -7.37 -1.47
N ARG A 268 -18.10 -6.37 -0.69
CA ARG A 268 -19.21 -6.50 0.28
C ARG A 268 -20.58 -6.77 -0.37
N THR A 269 -20.90 -6.10 -1.47
CA THR A 269 -22.19 -6.32 -2.17
C THR A 269 -22.19 -7.68 -2.86
N TRP A 270 -21.03 -8.16 -3.33
CA TRP A 270 -20.89 -9.52 -3.85
C TRP A 270 -21.10 -10.59 -2.77
N VAL A 271 -20.52 -10.42 -1.57
CA VAL A 271 -20.77 -11.36 -0.45
C VAL A 271 -22.27 -11.37 -0.06
N ALA A 272 -22.93 -10.20 -0.03
CA ALA A 272 -24.36 -10.14 0.22
C ALA A 272 -25.19 -10.90 -0.83
N ASP A 273 -24.84 -10.78 -2.12
CA ASP A 273 -25.49 -11.54 -3.21
C ASP A 273 -25.25 -13.05 -3.07
N VAL A 274 -24.02 -13.47 -2.77
CA VAL A 274 -23.68 -14.88 -2.50
C VAL A 274 -24.53 -15.45 -1.36
N LEU A 275 -24.66 -14.74 -0.24
CA LEU A 275 -25.48 -15.17 0.89
C LEU A 275 -26.97 -15.27 0.50
N SER A 276 -27.48 -14.33 -0.30
CA SER A 276 -28.84 -14.38 -0.83
C SER A 276 -29.08 -15.59 -1.75
N ARG A 277 -28.09 -15.95 -2.57
CA ARG A 277 -28.15 -17.15 -3.43
C ARG A 277 -28.13 -18.44 -2.60
N ILE A 278 -27.29 -18.49 -1.57
CA ILE A 278 -27.25 -19.62 -0.63
C ILE A 278 -28.60 -19.76 0.10
N ALA A 279 -29.19 -18.65 0.56
CA ALA A 279 -30.52 -18.66 1.17
C ALA A 279 -31.60 -19.18 0.21
N SER A 280 -31.51 -18.78 -1.06
CA SER A 280 -32.42 -19.23 -2.13
C SER A 280 -32.26 -20.70 -2.51
N ASP A 281 -31.17 -21.36 -2.10
CA ASP A 281 -30.94 -22.78 -2.34
C ASP A 281 -31.84 -23.70 -1.47
N GLY A 282 -32.52 -23.12 -0.47
CA GLY A 282 -33.51 -23.81 0.34
C GLY A 282 -32.93 -24.81 1.34
N GLY A 283 -31.72 -24.53 1.84
CA GLY A 283 -31.07 -25.35 2.88
C GLY A 283 -30.44 -26.66 2.38
N ARG A 284 -30.16 -26.78 1.08
CA ARG A 284 -29.49 -27.97 0.50
C ARG A 284 -27.97 -27.89 0.61
N ALA A 285 -27.38 -26.72 0.36
CA ALA A 285 -25.94 -26.51 0.50
C ALA A 285 -25.49 -26.39 1.98
N ILE A 286 -26.33 -25.78 2.81
CA ILE A 286 -25.99 -25.47 4.22
C ILE A 286 -27.19 -25.73 5.14
N GLY A 287 -26.88 -26.07 6.40
CA GLY A 287 -27.85 -26.33 7.46
C GLY A 287 -28.05 -25.13 8.37
N THR A 288 -27.80 -25.30 9.67
CA THR A 288 -27.90 -24.22 10.67
C THR A 288 -27.02 -23.04 10.27
N SER A 289 -27.62 -21.86 10.11
CA SER A 289 -26.96 -20.70 9.53
C SER A 289 -27.51 -19.36 10.00
N GLU A 290 -26.66 -18.34 9.91
CA GLU A 290 -26.99 -16.92 9.91
C GLU A 290 -26.56 -16.38 8.54
N LEU A 291 -27.51 -15.89 7.76
CA LEU A 291 -27.29 -15.41 6.38
C LEU A 291 -27.66 -13.93 6.20
N ASP A 292 -28.12 -13.26 7.27
CA ASP A 292 -28.42 -11.84 7.23
C ASP A 292 -27.13 -11.02 7.10
N TRP A 293 -26.92 -10.46 5.90
CA TRP A 293 -25.75 -9.63 5.61
C TRP A 293 -25.61 -8.45 6.58
N ALA A 294 -26.70 -7.83 7.03
CA ALA A 294 -26.60 -6.69 7.94
C ALA A 294 -25.99 -7.10 9.29
N LYS A 295 -26.30 -8.31 9.78
CA LYS A 295 -25.66 -8.87 10.97
C LYS A 295 -24.24 -9.34 10.71
N ILE A 296 -24.01 -10.05 9.61
CA ILE A 296 -22.69 -10.57 9.22
C ILE A 296 -21.70 -9.44 8.93
N GLU A 297 -22.15 -8.27 8.47
CA GLU A 297 -21.28 -7.12 8.30
C GLU A 297 -20.93 -6.47 9.65
N ARG A 298 -21.91 -6.36 10.55
CA ARG A 298 -21.74 -5.66 11.84
C ARG A 298 -20.94 -6.47 12.86
N VAL A 299 -21.32 -7.72 13.11
CA VAL A 299 -20.75 -8.53 14.21
C VAL A 299 -19.23 -8.70 14.10
N PRO A 300 -18.65 -9.05 12.95
CA PRO A 300 -17.20 -9.18 12.79
C PRO A 300 -16.46 -7.85 12.97
N ARG A 301 -17.07 -6.71 12.58
CA ARG A 301 -16.46 -5.40 12.77
C ARG A 301 -16.36 -5.05 14.25
N ASP A 302 -17.45 -5.23 14.99
CA ASP A 302 -17.49 -4.98 16.42
C ASP A 302 -16.51 -5.92 17.16
N TYR A 303 -16.47 -7.18 16.76
CA TYR A 303 -15.56 -8.18 17.30
C TYR A 303 -14.08 -7.81 17.09
N VAL A 304 -13.69 -7.46 15.86
CA VAL A 304 -12.31 -7.05 15.52
C VAL A 304 -11.95 -5.73 16.19
N ALA A 305 -12.89 -4.77 16.28
CA ALA A 305 -12.69 -3.52 16.98
C ALA A 305 -12.40 -3.77 18.48
N ASN A 306 -13.15 -4.67 19.12
CA ASN A 306 -12.91 -5.07 20.50
C ASN A 306 -11.53 -5.73 20.67
N LYS A 307 -11.18 -6.70 19.81
CA LYS A 307 -9.84 -7.33 19.83
C LYS A 307 -8.70 -6.32 19.65
N THR A 308 -8.91 -5.32 18.80
CA THR A 308 -7.95 -4.23 18.61
C THR A 308 -7.80 -3.39 19.88
N ALA A 309 -8.92 -3.02 20.51
CA ALA A 309 -8.93 -2.24 21.76
C ALA A 309 -8.27 -2.99 22.92
N THR A 310 -8.37 -4.32 22.97
CA THR A 310 -7.69 -5.17 23.95
C THR A 310 -6.24 -5.51 23.58
N GLY A 311 -5.69 -4.90 22.53
CA GLY A 311 -4.27 -5.04 22.16
C GLY A 311 -3.90 -6.29 21.37
N ARG A 312 -4.86 -7.09 20.88
CA ARG A 312 -4.62 -8.37 20.16
C ARG A 312 -3.64 -8.24 18.98
N TYR A 313 -3.64 -7.09 18.33
CA TYR A 313 -2.85 -6.79 17.13
C TYR A 313 -1.70 -5.80 17.36
N LEU A 314 -1.50 -5.37 18.61
CA LEU A 314 -0.43 -4.44 18.98
C LEU A 314 0.74 -5.17 19.65
N ASP A 315 0.49 -6.31 20.28
CA ASP A 315 1.50 -7.11 20.96
C ASP A 315 2.16 -8.14 20.01
N PRO A 316 3.46 -8.00 19.71
CA PRO A 316 4.21 -8.98 18.90
C PRO A 316 4.24 -10.39 19.47
N ALA A 317 4.09 -10.56 20.79
CA ALA A 317 4.06 -11.88 21.42
C ALA A 317 2.73 -12.61 21.18
N VAL A 318 1.64 -11.85 21.00
CA VAL A 318 0.28 -12.38 20.84
C VAL A 318 -0.08 -12.52 19.36
N MET A 319 0.44 -11.65 18.48
CA MET A 319 0.20 -11.70 17.03
C MET A 319 0.35 -13.09 16.37
N PRO A 320 1.33 -13.93 16.75
CA PRO A 320 1.52 -15.28 16.20
C PRO A 320 0.46 -16.30 16.64
N LEU A 321 -0.33 -16.00 17.68
CA LEU A 321 -1.40 -16.90 18.13
C LEU A 321 -2.45 -17.10 17.01
N PRO A 322 -3.19 -18.23 17.05
CA PRO A 322 -4.30 -18.46 16.14
C PRO A 322 -5.25 -17.27 16.01
N LYS A 323 -5.81 -17.08 14.82
CA LYS A 323 -6.75 -16.00 14.55
C LYS A 323 -7.99 -16.18 15.42
N PRO A 324 -8.39 -15.13 16.14
CA PRO A 324 -9.51 -15.19 17.06
C PRO A 324 -10.77 -15.58 16.26
N THR A 325 -11.54 -16.54 16.77
CA THR A 325 -12.68 -17.13 16.06
C THR A 325 -13.96 -16.92 16.84
N TRP A 326 -14.91 -16.22 16.21
CA TRP A 326 -16.25 -16.01 16.73
C TRP A 326 -17.24 -16.98 16.07
N ASP A 327 -18.02 -17.69 16.86
CA ASP A 327 -19.12 -18.51 16.39
C ASP A 327 -20.43 -17.72 16.49
N MET A 328 -20.94 -17.24 15.35
CA MET A 328 -22.20 -16.49 15.32
C MET A 328 -23.42 -17.38 15.58
N LEU A 329 -23.32 -18.70 15.38
CA LEU A 329 -24.41 -19.63 15.66
C LEU A 329 -24.58 -19.86 17.17
N GLN A 330 -23.48 -19.78 17.92
CA GLN A 330 -23.46 -19.93 19.38
C GLN A 330 -23.38 -18.59 20.13
N GLY A 331 -23.13 -17.48 19.42
CA GLY A 331 -22.96 -16.17 20.02
C GLY A 331 -21.76 -16.06 20.97
N LYS A 332 -20.66 -16.80 20.68
CA LYS A 332 -19.48 -16.81 21.55
C LYS A 332 -18.17 -16.95 20.79
N GLU A 333 -17.10 -16.52 21.44
CA GLU A 333 -15.73 -16.79 21.03
C GLU A 333 -15.36 -18.24 21.33
N ILE A 334 -14.77 -18.91 20.34
CA ILE A 334 -14.31 -20.31 20.46
C ILE A 334 -12.79 -20.45 20.31
N VAL A 335 -12.11 -19.42 19.80
CA VAL A 335 -10.64 -19.31 19.77
C VAL A 335 -10.29 -17.86 20.13
N PRO A 336 -9.50 -17.61 21.19
CA PRO A 336 -9.21 -16.26 21.66
C PRO A 336 -8.18 -15.47 20.86
#